data_AF-A0A936M6U3-F1
#
_entry.id   AF-A0A936M6U3-F1
#
_cell.length_a   1.000
_cell.length_b   1.000
_cell.length_c   1.000
_cell.angle_alpha   90.00
_cell.angle_beta   90.00
_cell.angle_gamma   90.00
#
_symmetry.space_group_name_H-M   'P 1'
#
loop_
_entity.id
_entity.type
_entity.pdbx_description
1 polymer ?
#
loop_
_entity_poly.entity_id
_entity_poly.type
_entity_poly.pdbx_seq_one_letter_code
_entity_poly.pdbx_strand_id
1 'polypeptide(L)'
;MTQSKLGFIPDPITVAFDKLLPSRKAPDGLISSRKFKQIISSIDAIGLIEPLTIAKADKTSSMHLLLDGHIRMFAMQELGFTDAPCLIAKDDESYTYNNRINRLSTIQEHFMIRRAVDRGVTPTRLAKSLELDLEHITKKINLLDGICAEAVRLLRDKHFSANLSPVLRKLKPTRQVECVELMVATNNITVSYAQALLAATTANMLVNEGAPKKVKGVTADQMAKMEREMANLESQFKLVEQSYGQDVLNLVLARGYLTKLLDNEAVIRFLSQNNPDILREFSGIVQATSLDK
;
A
#
# COMPACT_ATOMS: atom_id res chain seq x y z
N MET A 1 -32.32 5.61 -8.56
CA MET A 1 -30.96 6.00 -8.11
C MET A 1 -31.11 7.12 -7.11
N THR A 2 -30.90 6.84 -5.82
CA THR A 2 -30.84 7.87 -4.80
C THR A 2 -29.65 8.78 -5.12
N GLN A 3 -29.93 10.03 -5.48
CA GLN A 3 -28.90 11.05 -5.65
C GLN A 3 -28.13 11.13 -4.34
N SER A 4 -26.88 10.67 -4.34
CA SER A 4 -26.01 10.82 -3.19
C SER A 4 -25.93 12.31 -2.87
N LYS A 5 -26.37 12.72 -1.67
CA LYS A 5 -26.33 14.12 -1.27
C LYS A 5 -24.86 14.53 -1.19
N LEU A 6 -24.43 15.36 -2.14
CA LEU A 6 -23.08 15.93 -2.11
C LEU A 6 -22.92 16.78 -0.84
N GLY A 7 -21.87 16.52 -0.07
CA GLY A 7 -21.51 17.29 1.12
C GLY A 7 -20.99 18.71 0.82
N PHE A 8 -20.81 19.04 -0.47
CA PHE A 8 -20.31 20.33 -0.94
C PHE A 8 -21.21 20.93 -2.01
N ILE A 9 -21.10 22.23 -2.21
CA ILE A 9 -21.58 22.93 -3.41
C ILE A 9 -20.50 22.73 -4.48
N PRO A 10 -20.81 22.11 -5.64
CA PRO A 10 -19.79 21.67 -6.61
C PRO A 10 -19.10 22.81 -7.36
N ASP A 11 -19.71 24.00 -7.41
CA ASP A 11 -19.13 25.17 -8.05
C ASP A 11 -18.18 25.89 -7.08
N PRO A 12 -16.85 25.91 -7.34
CA PRO A 12 -15.90 26.58 -6.47
C PRO A 12 -16.06 28.10 -6.58
N ILE A 13 -15.91 28.78 -5.44
CA ILE A 13 -15.83 30.24 -5.37
C ILE A 13 -14.39 30.66 -5.04
N THR A 14 -13.94 31.78 -5.60
CA THR A 14 -12.65 32.36 -5.23
C THR A 14 -12.81 33.18 -3.96
N VAL A 15 -12.02 32.86 -2.94
CA VAL A 15 -12.05 33.56 -1.65
C VAL A 15 -10.65 34.06 -1.32
N ALA A 16 -10.57 35.35 -1.00
CA ALA A 16 -9.34 35.99 -0.56
C ALA A 16 -8.90 35.48 0.82
N PHE A 17 -7.59 35.36 1.04
CA PHE A 17 -7.03 34.76 2.25
C PHE A 17 -7.35 35.56 3.52
N ASP A 18 -7.56 36.86 3.39
CA ASP A 18 -8.03 37.75 4.46
C ASP A 18 -9.43 37.39 4.97
N LYS A 19 -10.25 36.74 4.15
CA LYS A 19 -11.61 36.26 4.50
C LYS A 19 -11.65 34.83 5.00
N LEU A 20 -10.51 34.15 5.06
CA LEU A 20 -10.41 32.77 5.52
C LEU A 20 -9.88 32.70 6.95
N LEU A 21 -10.58 31.96 7.80
CA LEU A 21 -10.21 31.70 9.18
C LEU A 21 -9.69 30.25 9.32
N PRO A 22 -8.38 30.03 9.52
CA PRO A 22 -7.84 28.69 9.73
C PRO A 22 -8.39 28.06 11.02
N SER A 23 -9.08 26.92 10.89
CA SER A 23 -9.55 26.15 12.07
C SER A 23 -8.43 25.48 12.87
N ARG A 24 -7.22 25.40 12.31
CA ARG A 24 -6.04 24.77 12.91
C ARG A 24 -4.81 25.63 12.66
N LYS A 25 -3.93 25.71 13.66
CA LYS A 25 -2.61 26.35 13.52
C LYS A 25 -1.70 25.46 12.67
N ALA A 26 -0.83 26.08 11.87
CA ALA A 26 0.22 25.37 11.17
C ALA A 26 1.15 24.66 12.19
N PRO A 27 1.52 23.38 11.96
CA PRO A 27 2.48 22.69 12.82
C PRO A 27 3.85 23.37 12.84
N ASP A 28 4.54 23.29 13.97
CA ASP A 28 5.91 23.81 14.07
C ASP A 28 6.85 23.04 13.12
N GLY A 29 7.74 23.77 12.44
CA GLY A 29 8.65 23.18 11.46
C GLY A 29 8.01 22.77 10.13
N LEU A 30 6.77 23.18 9.84
CA LEU A 30 6.12 22.89 8.56
C LEU A 30 6.98 23.31 7.35
N ILE A 31 7.57 24.52 7.42
CA ILE A 31 8.39 25.11 6.35
C ILE A 31 9.59 24.24 5.98
N SER A 32 10.23 23.60 6.97
CA SER A 32 11.40 22.75 6.72
C SER A 32 11.03 21.34 6.25
N SER A 33 9.77 20.93 6.39
CA SER A 33 9.33 19.57 6.05
C SER A 33 9.41 19.30 4.55
N ARG A 34 9.86 18.09 4.19
CA ARG A 34 9.92 17.64 2.78
C ARG A 34 8.55 17.68 2.10
N LYS A 35 7.49 17.31 2.84
CA LYS A 35 6.12 17.29 2.32
C LYS A 35 5.63 18.70 1.97
N PHE A 36 5.96 19.70 2.78
CA PHE A 36 5.60 21.08 2.49
C PHE A 36 6.33 21.61 1.25
N LYS A 37 7.63 21.35 1.13
CA LYS A 37 8.41 21.70 -0.08
C LYS A 37 7.84 21.06 -1.35
N GLN A 38 7.41 19.80 -1.25
CA GLN A 38 6.74 19.11 -2.35
C GLN A 38 5.41 19.75 -2.73
N ILE A 39 4.61 20.21 -1.76
CA ILE A 39 3.35 20.92 -2.02
C ILE A 39 3.62 22.28 -2.68
N ILE A 40 4.59 23.04 -2.18
CA ILE A 40 5.01 24.31 -2.81
C ILE A 40 5.42 24.08 -4.26
N SER A 41 6.34 23.15 -4.52
CA SER A 41 6.83 22.88 -5.88
C SER A 41 5.70 22.43 -6.83
N SER A 42 4.75 21.64 -6.32
CA SER A 42 3.59 21.23 -7.09
C SER A 42 2.68 22.43 -7.43
N ILE A 43 2.37 23.29 -6.44
CA ILE A 43 1.49 24.45 -6.67
C ILE A 43 2.16 25.47 -7.60
N ASP A 44 3.46 25.72 -7.45
CA ASP A 44 4.23 26.59 -8.35
C ASP A 44 4.19 26.08 -9.81
N ALA A 45 4.29 24.76 -10.01
CA ALA A 45 4.37 24.19 -11.35
C ALA A 45 3.03 24.07 -12.09
N ILE A 46 1.92 23.81 -11.39
CA ILE A 46 0.62 23.49 -12.01
C ILE A 46 -0.59 24.18 -11.36
N GLY A 47 -0.40 24.93 -10.27
CA GLY A 47 -1.46 25.53 -9.49
C GLY A 47 -2.15 24.56 -8.52
N LEU A 48 -3.17 25.06 -7.83
CA LEU A 48 -3.98 24.27 -6.91
C LEU A 48 -4.93 23.36 -7.69
N ILE A 49 -4.70 22.03 -7.64
CA ILE A 49 -5.58 21.04 -8.29
C ILE A 49 -6.90 20.89 -7.54
N GLU A 50 -6.81 20.63 -6.24
CA GLU A 50 -7.98 20.38 -5.39
C GLU A 50 -8.25 21.66 -4.56
N PRO A 51 -9.40 22.31 -4.78
CA PRO A 51 -9.82 23.51 -4.04
C PRO A 51 -9.77 23.33 -2.52
N LEU A 52 -9.67 24.45 -1.80
CA LEU A 52 -9.81 24.43 -0.34
C LEU A 52 -11.25 24.15 0.07
N THR A 53 -11.47 23.62 1.26
CA THR A 53 -12.83 23.37 1.76
C THR A 53 -13.14 24.35 2.87
N ILE A 54 -14.24 25.08 2.74
CA ILE A 54 -14.65 26.13 3.67
C ILE A 54 -16.09 25.94 4.13
N ALA A 55 -16.41 26.41 5.33
CA ALA A 55 -17.78 26.56 5.79
C ALA A 55 -18.49 27.72 5.07
N LYS A 56 -19.82 27.78 5.22
CA LYS A 56 -20.59 28.94 4.77
C LYS A 56 -20.09 30.21 5.47
N ALA A 57 -20.19 31.35 4.79
CA ALA A 57 -19.82 32.63 5.38
C ALA A 57 -20.66 32.87 6.64
N ASP A 58 -20.00 33.31 7.71
CA ASP A 58 -20.72 33.83 8.87
C ASP A 58 -21.47 35.11 8.46
N LYS A 59 -22.75 35.19 8.85
CA LYS A 59 -23.64 36.31 8.49
C LYS A 59 -23.17 37.64 9.07
N THR A 60 -22.40 37.61 10.15
CA THR A 60 -21.96 38.82 10.86
C THR A 60 -20.60 39.31 10.37
N SER A 61 -19.62 38.40 10.31
CA SER A 61 -18.24 38.75 9.94
C SER A 61 -17.94 38.65 8.45
N SER A 62 -18.80 38.00 7.66
CA SER A 62 -18.54 37.65 6.24
C SER A 62 -17.27 36.80 6.04
N MET A 63 -16.76 36.19 7.11
CA MET A 63 -15.58 35.32 7.09
C MET A 63 -16.00 33.87 6.87
N HIS A 64 -15.10 33.08 6.29
CA HIS A 64 -15.29 31.65 6.10
C HIS A 64 -14.31 30.85 6.96
N LEU A 65 -14.82 29.87 7.70
CA LEU A 65 -13.98 28.91 8.42
C LEU A 65 -13.34 27.93 7.43
N LEU A 66 -12.02 27.81 7.45
CA LEU A 66 -11.29 26.82 6.66
C LEU A 66 -11.38 25.44 7.34
N LEU A 67 -12.02 24.49 6.67
CA LEU A 67 -12.24 23.13 7.17
C LEU A 67 -11.12 22.18 6.74
N ASP A 68 -10.69 22.26 5.48
CA ASP A 68 -9.56 21.48 4.95
C ASP A 68 -8.71 22.30 3.98
N GLY A 69 -7.42 21.97 3.92
CA GLY A 69 -6.47 22.58 3.00
C GLY A 69 -5.51 23.57 3.64
N HIS A 70 -5.38 23.61 4.97
CA HIS A 70 -4.48 24.54 5.69
C HIS A 70 -3.04 24.56 5.16
N ILE A 71 -2.47 23.39 4.89
CA ILE A 71 -1.09 23.29 4.37
C ILE A 71 -1.01 23.86 2.94
N ARG A 72 -2.06 23.67 2.12
CA ARG A 72 -2.13 24.17 0.75
C ARG A 72 -2.32 25.69 0.72
N MET A 73 -3.23 26.21 1.56
CA MET A 73 -3.42 27.63 1.78
C MET A 73 -2.11 28.30 2.19
N PHE A 74 -1.40 27.73 3.17
CA PHE A 74 -0.12 28.27 3.63
C PHE A 74 0.95 28.22 2.52
N ALA A 75 1.03 27.14 1.75
CA ALA A 75 1.93 27.05 0.60
C ALA A 75 1.60 28.09 -0.50
N MET A 76 0.32 28.37 -0.75
CA MET A 76 -0.11 29.41 -1.68
C MET A 76 0.26 30.81 -1.17
N GLN A 77 0.10 31.08 0.13
CA GLN A 77 0.54 32.34 0.74
C GLN A 77 2.04 32.56 0.59
N GLU A 78 2.86 31.52 0.83
CA GLU A 78 4.32 31.57 0.64
C GLU A 78 4.71 31.82 -0.82
N LEU A 79 3.92 31.34 -1.78
CA LEU A 79 4.10 31.61 -3.21
C LEU A 79 3.57 32.98 -3.65
N GLY A 80 2.98 33.76 -2.75
CA GLY A 80 2.50 35.13 -3.01
C GLY A 80 1.09 35.21 -3.61
N PHE A 81 0.28 34.14 -3.55
CA PHE A 81 -1.12 34.22 -3.93
C PHE A 81 -1.92 35.05 -2.90
N THR A 82 -3.00 35.70 -3.35
CA THR A 82 -3.91 36.51 -2.51
C THR A 82 -5.23 35.82 -2.19
N ASP A 83 -5.61 34.84 -2.99
CA ASP A 83 -6.87 34.13 -2.94
C ASP A 83 -6.70 32.67 -3.40
N ALA A 84 -7.72 31.86 -3.15
CA ALA A 84 -7.78 30.48 -3.61
C ALA A 84 -9.20 30.06 -3.99
N PRO A 85 -9.35 29.10 -4.94
CA PRO A 85 -10.62 28.46 -5.19
C PRO A 85 -11.01 27.60 -3.98
N CYS A 86 -12.26 27.74 -3.56
CA CYS A 86 -12.81 27.11 -2.37
C CYS A 86 -14.17 26.47 -2.65
N LEU A 87 -14.40 25.27 -2.10
CA LEU A 87 -15.69 24.58 -2.09
C LEU A 87 -16.39 24.83 -0.77
N ILE A 88 -17.67 25.22 -0.84
CA ILE A 88 -18.50 25.45 0.34
C ILE A 88 -19.07 24.10 0.81
N ALA A 89 -18.70 23.71 2.03
CA ALA A 89 -19.30 22.58 2.73
C ALA A 89 -20.75 22.88 3.13
N LYS A 90 -21.62 21.89 2.99
CA LYS A 90 -23.01 21.97 3.46
C LYS A 90 -23.12 21.72 4.97
N ASP A 91 -22.18 20.93 5.48
CA ASP A 91 -22.06 20.53 6.87
C ASP A 91 -20.76 21.09 7.46
N ASP A 92 -20.81 21.56 8.71
CA ASP A 92 -19.65 22.15 9.40
C ASP A 92 -18.77 21.10 10.10
N GLU A 93 -18.73 19.87 9.56
CA GLU A 93 -17.92 18.80 10.13
C GLU A 93 -16.44 19.01 9.79
N SER A 94 -15.60 19.05 10.83
CA SER A 94 -14.15 19.12 10.70
C SER A 94 -13.49 17.76 10.37
N TYR A 95 -14.29 16.77 9.93
CA TYR A 95 -13.79 15.46 9.57
C TYR A 95 -12.96 15.55 8.29
N THR A 96 -11.64 15.55 8.46
CA THR A 96 -10.70 15.51 7.36
C THR A 96 -10.74 14.14 6.68
N TYR A 97 -11.12 14.08 5.40
CA TYR A 97 -11.12 12.87 4.56
C TYR A 97 -9.76 12.13 4.52
N ASN A 98 -8.71 12.80 4.97
CA ASN A 98 -7.34 12.30 5.02
C ASN A 98 -7.13 11.03 5.86
N ASN A 99 -8.07 10.66 6.73
CA ASN A 99 -7.97 9.44 7.55
C ASN A 99 -8.26 8.13 6.78
N ARG A 100 -8.90 8.19 5.60
CA ARG A 100 -9.25 7.00 4.79
C ARG A 100 -8.69 7.07 3.37
N ILE A 101 -7.39 7.33 3.25
CA ILE A 101 -6.70 7.38 1.96
C ILE A 101 -6.13 6.00 1.60
N ASN A 102 -6.52 5.48 0.43
CA ASN A 102 -5.83 4.36 -0.20
C ASN A 102 -4.52 4.86 -0.80
N ARG A 103 -3.40 4.33 -0.32
CA ARG A 103 -2.08 4.68 -0.85
C ARG A 103 -1.82 3.95 -2.16
N LEU A 104 -1.17 4.67 -3.07
CA LEU A 104 -0.81 4.16 -4.39
C LEU A 104 0.30 3.11 -4.24
N SER A 105 0.12 1.94 -4.85
CA SER A 105 1.15 0.90 -4.83
C SER A 105 2.37 1.32 -5.65
N THR A 106 3.51 0.66 -5.41
CA THR A 106 4.75 0.96 -6.15
C THR A 106 4.62 0.70 -7.65
N ILE A 107 3.79 -0.28 -8.05
CA ILE A 107 3.53 -0.60 -9.45
C ILE A 107 2.56 0.41 -10.08
N GLN A 108 1.54 0.84 -9.33
CA GLN A 108 0.64 1.91 -9.78
C GLN A 108 1.39 3.22 -9.99
N GLU A 109 2.32 3.58 -9.11
CA GLU A 109 3.24 4.72 -9.28
C GLU A 109 4.04 4.62 -10.60
N HIS A 110 4.61 3.44 -10.89
CA HIS A 110 5.34 3.21 -12.15
C HIS A 110 4.46 3.50 -13.37
N PHE A 111 3.24 2.96 -13.42
CA PHE A 111 2.34 3.19 -14.55
C PHE A 111 1.93 4.66 -14.67
N MET A 112 1.70 5.35 -13.56
CA MET A 112 1.38 6.78 -13.58
C MET A 112 2.53 7.62 -14.12
N ILE A 113 3.76 7.38 -13.65
CA ILE A 113 4.95 8.10 -14.12
C ILE A 113 5.21 7.81 -15.60
N ARG A 114 5.17 6.54 -16.00
CA ARG A 114 5.38 6.13 -17.39
C ARG A 114 4.34 6.76 -18.33
N ARG A 115 3.07 6.74 -17.94
CA ARG A 115 1.99 7.39 -18.71
C ARG A 115 2.18 8.91 -18.84
N ALA A 116 2.72 9.58 -17.81
CA ALA A 116 3.03 11.01 -17.90
C ALA A 116 4.17 11.28 -18.90
N VAL A 117 5.21 10.45 -18.89
CA VAL A 117 6.34 10.54 -19.83
C VAL A 117 5.91 10.25 -21.26
N ASP A 118 5.12 9.19 -21.48
CA ASP A 118 4.59 8.82 -22.79
C ASP A 118 3.69 9.92 -23.39
N ARG A 119 3.10 10.78 -22.56
CA ARG A 119 2.31 11.95 -22.95
C ARG A 119 3.13 13.22 -23.14
N GLY A 120 4.46 13.13 -23.11
CA GLY A 120 5.39 14.23 -23.41
C GLY A 120 5.88 15.03 -22.21
N VAL A 121 5.61 14.60 -20.97
CA VAL A 121 6.20 15.26 -19.80
C VAL A 121 7.63 14.76 -19.59
N THR A 122 8.60 15.68 -19.55
CA THR A 122 9.99 15.28 -19.34
C THR A 122 10.24 14.77 -17.91
N PRO A 123 11.11 13.77 -17.71
CA PRO A 123 11.49 13.30 -16.37
C PRO A 123 12.04 14.40 -15.46
N THR A 124 12.76 15.38 -16.02
CA THR A 124 13.28 16.54 -15.28
C THR A 124 12.17 17.44 -14.76
N ARG A 125 11.12 17.66 -15.55
CA ARG A 125 9.95 18.42 -15.10
C ARG A 125 9.20 17.68 -14.00
N LEU A 126 9.00 16.37 -14.12
CA LEU A 126 8.38 15.54 -13.07
C LEU A 126 9.18 15.60 -11.76
N ALA A 127 10.50 15.43 -11.85
CA ALA A 127 11.40 15.51 -10.70
C ALA A 127 11.28 16.86 -9.98
N LYS A 128 11.33 17.96 -10.74
CA LYS A 128 11.16 19.32 -10.20
C LYS A 128 9.80 19.48 -9.53
N SER A 129 8.69 19.25 -10.24
CA SER A 129 7.32 19.48 -9.75
C SER A 129 6.94 18.63 -8.53
N LEU A 130 7.56 17.45 -8.37
CA LEU A 130 7.29 16.56 -7.25
C LEU A 130 8.34 16.66 -6.13
N GLU A 131 9.34 17.53 -6.25
CA GLU A 131 10.48 17.61 -5.33
C GLU A 131 11.13 16.23 -5.09
N LEU A 132 11.39 15.54 -6.21
CA LEU A 132 11.98 14.20 -6.27
C LEU A 132 13.29 14.24 -7.05
N ASP A 133 14.20 13.34 -6.70
CA ASP A 133 15.43 13.14 -7.46
C ASP A 133 15.14 12.51 -8.84
N LEU A 134 15.85 12.99 -9.85
CA LEU A 134 15.77 12.49 -11.22
C LEU A 134 16.14 11.01 -11.30
N GLU A 135 17.11 10.56 -10.49
CA GLU A 135 17.48 9.14 -10.43
C GLU A 135 16.30 8.29 -9.92
N HIS A 136 15.57 8.80 -8.92
CA HIS A 136 14.40 8.11 -8.38
C HIS A 136 13.26 8.01 -9.41
N ILE A 137 13.00 9.08 -10.16
CA ILE A 137 12.03 9.06 -11.27
C ILE A 137 12.45 8.03 -12.33
N THR A 138 13.73 8.02 -12.72
CA THR A 138 14.25 7.09 -13.72
C THR A 138 14.13 5.63 -13.27
N LYS A 139 14.44 5.33 -12.00
CA LYS A 139 14.23 3.99 -11.42
C LYS A 139 12.77 3.56 -11.44
N LYS A 140 11.84 4.48 -11.18
CA LYS A 140 10.40 4.21 -11.23
C LYS A 140 9.91 4.03 -12.68
N ILE A 141 10.45 4.75 -13.66
CA ILE A 141 10.13 4.54 -15.09
C ILE A 141 10.55 3.14 -15.53
N ASN A 142 11.74 2.68 -15.14
CA ASN A 142 12.30 1.39 -15.56
C ASN A 142 11.99 0.26 -14.56
N LEU A 143 11.01 0.45 -13.67
CA LEU A 143 10.76 -0.44 -12.53
C LEU A 143 10.46 -1.88 -12.95
N LEU A 144 9.69 -2.06 -14.03
CA LEU A 144 9.21 -3.36 -14.47
C LEU A 144 10.06 -3.96 -15.61
N ASP A 145 11.11 -3.26 -16.03
CA ASP A 145 11.97 -3.72 -17.12
C ASP A 145 12.69 -4.99 -16.68
N GLY A 146 12.58 -6.06 -17.47
CA GLY A 146 13.18 -7.36 -17.17
C GLY A 146 12.53 -8.11 -16.01
N ILE A 147 11.32 -7.72 -15.57
CA ILE A 147 10.51 -8.46 -14.60
C ILE A 147 9.39 -9.19 -15.36
N CYS A 148 9.22 -10.48 -15.11
CA CYS A 148 8.18 -11.27 -15.77
C CYS A 148 6.76 -10.84 -15.32
N ALA A 149 5.79 -10.97 -16.22
CA ALA A 149 4.41 -10.51 -15.98
C ALA A 149 3.77 -11.13 -14.73
N GLU A 150 4.12 -12.37 -14.41
CA GLU A 150 3.61 -13.08 -13.25
C GLU A 150 4.15 -12.52 -11.93
N ALA A 151 5.45 -12.24 -11.84
CA ALA A 151 6.03 -11.56 -10.69
C ALA A 151 5.45 -10.13 -10.52
N VAL A 152 5.18 -9.43 -11.62
CA VAL A 152 4.48 -8.12 -11.58
C VAL A 152 3.07 -8.26 -11.01
N ARG A 153 2.34 -9.34 -11.35
CA ARG A 153 0.99 -9.62 -10.85
C ARG A 153 0.98 -9.79 -9.33
N LEU A 154 1.93 -10.56 -8.79
CA LEU A 154 2.07 -10.79 -7.35
C LEU A 154 2.41 -9.51 -6.56
N LEU A 155 3.14 -8.58 -7.18
CA LEU A 155 3.55 -7.31 -6.57
C LEU A 155 2.55 -6.16 -6.77
N ARG A 156 1.43 -6.37 -7.49
CA ARG A 156 0.51 -5.32 -7.95
C ARG A 156 0.07 -4.35 -6.85
N ASP A 157 -0.30 -4.88 -5.69
CA ASP A 157 -0.85 -4.11 -4.56
C ASP A 157 0.15 -3.94 -3.42
N LYS A 158 1.44 -4.18 -3.70
CA LYS A 158 2.50 -4.14 -2.69
C LYS A 158 3.29 -2.82 -2.74
N HIS A 159 3.83 -2.44 -1.60
CA HIS A 159 4.72 -1.29 -1.45
C HIS A 159 6.14 -1.79 -1.24
N PHE A 160 7.08 -1.37 -2.08
CA PHE A 160 8.48 -1.79 -2.01
C PHE A 160 9.43 -0.76 -2.61
N SER A 161 10.72 -0.91 -2.32
CA SER A 161 11.75 -0.04 -2.89
C SER A 161 11.97 -0.33 -4.37
N ALA A 162 12.12 0.72 -5.20
CA ALA A 162 12.50 0.54 -6.61
C ALA A 162 13.86 -0.16 -6.79
N ASN A 163 14.70 -0.18 -5.74
CA ASN A 163 15.97 -0.91 -5.73
C ASN A 163 15.79 -2.44 -5.65
N LEU A 164 14.56 -2.94 -5.50
CA LEU A 164 14.24 -4.36 -5.59
C LEU A 164 14.36 -4.89 -7.03
N SER A 165 13.87 -4.14 -8.02
CA SER A 165 13.84 -4.57 -9.42
C SER A 165 15.22 -4.91 -10.00
N PRO A 166 16.31 -4.14 -9.74
CA PRO A 166 17.67 -4.54 -10.13
C PRO A 166 18.13 -5.89 -9.57
N VAL A 167 17.61 -6.31 -8.41
CA VAL A 167 17.93 -7.62 -7.81
C VAL A 167 17.18 -8.71 -8.57
N LEU A 168 15.86 -8.54 -8.74
CA LEU A 168 15.01 -9.49 -9.46
C LEU A 168 15.42 -9.68 -10.93
N ARG A 169 15.89 -8.62 -11.60
CA ARG A 169 16.41 -8.68 -12.97
C ARG A 169 17.59 -9.64 -13.18
N LYS A 170 18.28 -10.04 -12.10
CA LYS A 170 19.38 -11.01 -12.18
C LYS A 170 18.90 -12.47 -12.20
N LEU A 171 17.61 -12.70 -11.91
CA LEU A 171 16.97 -14.01 -11.86
C LEU A 171 16.24 -14.29 -13.18
N LYS A 172 16.22 -15.55 -13.62
CA LYS A 172 15.37 -16.00 -14.73
C LYS A 172 13.88 -15.91 -14.34
N PRO A 173 12.94 -15.82 -15.31
CA PRO A 173 11.52 -15.58 -15.02
C PRO A 173 10.87 -16.52 -14.00
N THR A 174 11.20 -17.82 -14.03
CA THR A 174 10.70 -18.81 -13.07
C THR A 174 11.15 -18.48 -11.64
N ARG A 175 12.44 -18.18 -11.45
CA ARG A 175 12.97 -17.82 -10.13
C ARG A 175 12.48 -16.47 -9.63
N GLN A 176 12.21 -15.52 -10.53
CA GLN A 176 11.58 -14.24 -10.15
C GLN A 176 10.23 -14.47 -9.46
N VAL A 177 9.40 -15.36 -10.01
CA VAL A 177 8.08 -15.70 -9.44
C VAL A 177 8.26 -16.32 -8.05
N GLU A 178 9.05 -17.39 -7.94
CA GLU A 178 9.30 -18.08 -6.66
C GLU A 178 9.81 -17.13 -5.57
N CYS A 179 10.81 -16.30 -5.89
CA CYS A 179 11.34 -15.33 -4.93
C CYS A 179 10.29 -14.30 -4.50
N VAL A 180 9.45 -13.84 -5.42
CA VAL A 180 8.38 -12.88 -5.11
C VAL A 180 7.28 -13.54 -4.28
N GLU A 181 6.89 -14.79 -4.57
CA GLU A 181 5.93 -15.55 -3.76
C GLU A 181 6.42 -15.69 -2.32
N LEU A 182 7.69 -16.09 -2.13
CA LEU A 182 8.31 -16.18 -0.79
C LEU A 182 8.31 -14.83 -0.08
N MET A 183 8.68 -13.74 -0.76
CA MET A 183 8.66 -12.39 -0.19
C MET A 183 7.25 -11.94 0.21
N VAL A 184 6.24 -12.28 -0.58
CA VAL A 184 4.84 -11.93 -0.29
C VAL A 184 4.29 -12.78 0.85
N ALA A 185 4.56 -14.08 0.86
CA ALA A 185 4.12 -15.01 1.90
C ALA A 185 4.71 -14.67 3.28
N THR A 186 5.99 -14.27 3.30
CA THR A 186 6.68 -13.82 4.52
C THR A 186 6.38 -12.37 4.90
N ASN A 187 5.59 -11.66 4.09
CA ASN A 187 5.33 -10.22 4.20
C ASN A 187 6.61 -9.38 4.35
N ASN A 188 7.70 -9.79 3.68
CA ASN A 188 9.02 -9.17 3.76
C ASN A 188 9.53 -8.79 2.37
N ILE A 189 9.05 -7.68 1.82
CA ILE A 189 9.43 -7.22 0.46
C ILE A 189 10.56 -6.20 0.56
N THR A 190 11.73 -6.67 1.01
CA THR A 190 12.93 -5.83 1.24
C THR A 190 14.06 -6.17 0.28
N VAL A 191 14.92 -5.17 0.00
CA VAL A 191 16.08 -5.35 -0.89
C VAL A 191 17.08 -6.35 -0.31
N SER A 192 17.28 -6.34 1.01
CA SER A 192 18.18 -7.27 1.70
C SER A 192 17.70 -8.72 1.59
N TYR A 193 16.40 -8.96 1.77
CA TYR A 193 15.86 -10.30 1.66
C TYR A 193 15.92 -10.81 0.20
N ALA A 194 15.60 -9.97 -0.77
CA ALA A 194 15.79 -10.31 -2.18
C ALA A 194 17.26 -10.60 -2.54
N GLN A 195 18.22 -9.90 -1.92
CA GLN A 195 19.65 -10.19 -2.10
C GLN A 195 20.05 -11.53 -1.50
N ALA A 196 19.48 -11.93 -0.36
CA ALA A 196 19.68 -13.25 0.23
C ALA A 196 19.11 -14.36 -0.68
N LEU A 197 17.90 -14.17 -1.20
CA LEU A 197 17.29 -15.11 -2.15
C LEU A 197 18.09 -15.23 -3.45
N LEU A 198 18.62 -14.11 -3.96
CA LEU A 198 19.54 -14.10 -5.09
C LEU A 198 20.83 -14.85 -4.79
N ALA A 199 21.41 -14.68 -3.59
CA ALA A 199 22.63 -15.36 -3.19
C ALA A 199 22.42 -16.88 -3.03
N ALA A 200 21.22 -17.31 -2.63
CA ALA A 200 20.84 -18.71 -2.52
C ALA A 200 20.35 -19.33 -3.85
N THR A 201 20.35 -18.57 -4.95
CA THR A 201 19.87 -19.04 -6.26
C THR A 201 21.00 -19.73 -7.02
N THR A 202 20.71 -20.93 -7.54
CA THR A 202 21.63 -21.71 -8.37
C THR A 202 21.95 -21.01 -9.69
N ALA A 203 23.19 -21.19 -10.20
CA ALA A 203 23.68 -20.48 -11.38
C ALA A 203 22.80 -20.66 -12.64
N ASN A 204 22.19 -21.84 -12.81
CA ASN A 204 21.26 -22.14 -13.91
C ASN A 204 19.97 -21.30 -13.90
N MET A 205 19.63 -20.69 -12.76
CA MET A 205 18.44 -19.84 -12.57
C MET A 205 18.79 -18.34 -12.59
N LEU A 206 20.06 -17.99 -12.83
CA LEU A 206 20.53 -16.62 -13.02
C LEU A 206 20.57 -16.24 -14.50
N VAL A 207 20.31 -14.97 -14.81
CA VAL A 207 20.36 -14.45 -16.20
C VAL A 207 21.79 -14.45 -16.75
N ASN A 208 22.79 -14.23 -15.89
CA ASN A 208 24.21 -14.29 -16.23
C ASN A 208 24.88 -15.43 -15.45
N GLU A 209 25.11 -16.56 -16.11
CA GLU A 209 25.70 -17.78 -15.51
C GLU A 209 27.18 -17.59 -15.08
N GLY A 210 27.80 -16.45 -15.40
CA GLY A 210 29.25 -16.23 -15.32
C GLY A 210 29.78 -15.35 -14.18
N ALA A 211 29.03 -15.04 -13.12
CA ALA A 211 29.57 -14.20 -12.05
C ALA A 211 29.28 -14.73 -10.64
N PRO A 212 30.20 -15.52 -10.03
CA PRO A 212 30.14 -15.80 -8.61
C PRO A 212 30.55 -14.51 -7.88
N LYS A 213 29.60 -13.61 -7.61
CA LYS A 213 29.90 -12.40 -6.86
C LYS A 213 29.69 -12.67 -5.37
N LYS A 214 30.83 -12.95 -4.71
CA LYS A 214 30.99 -12.90 -3.25
C LYS A 214 30.12 -11.81 -2.67
N VAL A 215 29.08 -12.19 -1.91
CA VAL A 215 28.32 -11.26 -1.09
C VAL A 215 29.31 -10.69 -0.06
N LYS A 216 29.53 -9.37 -0.05
CA LYS A 216 30.41 -8.73 0.94
C LYS A 216 29.87 -9.06 2.34
N GLY A 217 30.61 -9.86 3.11
CA GLY A 217 30.28 -10.21 4.50
C GLY A 217 29.74 -11.62 4.75
N VAL A 218 29.58 -12.48 3.72
CA VAL A 218 29.11 -13.87 3.88
C VAL A 218 30.18 -14.83 3.35
N THR A 219 30.59 -15.81 4.15
CA THR A 219 31.60 -16.81 3.73
C THR A 219 30.98 -17.85 2.78
N ALA A 220 31.81 -18.53 1.99
CA ALA A 220 31.33 -19.55 1.05
C ALA A 220 30.56 -20.69 1.75
N ASP A 221 30.99 -21.07 2.97
CA ASP A 221 30.28 -22.07 3.78
C ASP A 221 28.94 -21.57 4.29
N GLN A 222 28.83 -20.28 4.65
CA GLN A 222 27.57 -19.68 5.04
C GLN A 222 26.60 -19.59 3.86
N MET A 223 27.09 -19.36 2.65
CA MET A 223 26.28 -19.42 1.43
C MET A 223 25.76 -20.83 1.19
N ALA A 224 26.63 -21.85 1.22
CA ALA A 224 26.21 -23.25 1.02
C ALA A 224 25.22 -23.73 2.09
N LYS A 225 25.39 -23.27 3.35
CA LYS A 225 24.43 -23.54 4.43
C LYS A 225 23.09 -22.84 4.18
N MET A 226 23.11 -21.57 3.77
CA MET A 226 21.91 -20.80 3.44
C MET A 226 21.15 -21.40 2.25
N GLU A 227 21.85 -21.86 1.21
CA GLU A 227 21.26 -22.57 0.07
C GLU A 227 20.51 -23.83 0.51
N ARG A 228 21.12 -24.66 1.38
CA ARG A 228 20.48 -25.87 1.90
C ARG A 228 19.29 -25.56 2.80
N GLU A 229 19.43 -24.58 3.69
CA GLU A 229 18.34 -24.17 4.59
C GLU A 229 17.16 -23.59 3.79
N MET A 230 17.43 -22.77 2.76
CA MET A 230 16.39 -22.23 1.88
C MET A 230 15.73 -23.30 1.01
N ALA A 231 16.49 -24.23 0.43
CA ALA A 231 15.90 -25.33 -0.34
C ALA A 231 14.99 -26.20 0.52
N ASN A 232 15.38 -26.46 1.78
CA ASN A 232 14.53 -27.15 2.75
C ASN A 232 13.28 -26.34 3.10
N LEU A 233 13.43 -25.03 3.37
CA LEU A 233 12.31 -24.16 3.73
C LEU A 233 11.30 -24.05 2.57
N GLU A 234 11.80 -23.92 1.34
CA GLU A 234 11.01 -23.85 0.11
C GLU A 234 10.25 -25.17 -0.13
N SER A 235 10.91 -26.32 0.07
CA SER A 235 10.26 -27.62 -0.01
C SER A 235 9.17 -27.80 1.06
N GLN A 236 9.42 -27.35 2.28
CA GLN A 236 8.43 -27.41 3.37
C GLN A 236 7.25 -26.49 3.08
N PHE A 237 7.51 -25.27 2.59
CA PHE A 237 6.48 -24.31 2.23
C PHE A 237 5.58 -24.88 1.14
N LYS A 238 6.15 -25.45 0.06
CA LYS A 238 5.41 -26.05 -1.04
C LYS A 238 4.56 -27.24 -0.59
N LEU A 239 5.06 -28.03 0.36
CA LEU A 239 4.32 -29.16 0.94
C LEU A 239 3.13 -28.69 1.77
N VAL A 240 3.30 -27.64 2.57
CA VAL A 240 2.20 -27.02 3.34
C VAL A 240 1.20 -26.34 2.41
N GLU A 241 1.66 -25.61 1.39
CA GLU A 241 0.80 -24.94 0.41
C GLU A 241 -0.08 -25.94 -0.36
N GLN A 242 0.46 -27.11 -0.70
CA GLN A 242 -0.30 -28.18 -1.37
C GLN A 242 -1.45 -28.72 -0.52
N SER A 243 -1.28 -28.81 0.81
CA SER A 243 -2.34 -29.31 1.70
C SER A 243 -3.24 -28.19 2.24
N TYR A 244 -2.76 -26.95 2.30
CA TYR A 244 -3.45 -25.82 2.93
C TYR A 244 -4.89 -25.64 2.43
N GLY A 245 -5.10 -25.64 1.11
CA GLY A 245 -6.44 -25.49 0.53
C GLY A 245 -7.39 -26.64 0.90
N GLN A 246 -6.88 -27.88 0.88
CA GLN A 246 -7.65 -29.06 1.24
C GLN A 246 -7.96 -29.10 2.74
N ASP A 247 -7.00 -28.74 3.58
CA ASP A 247 -7.14 -28.71 5.03
C ASP A 247 -8.14 -27.64 5.46
N VAL A 248 -8.07 -26.43 4.88
CA VAL A 248 -9.06 -25.36 5.12
C VAL A 248 -10.46 -25.81 4.69
N LEU A 249 -10.61 -26.44 3.52
CA LEU A 249 -11.91 -26.95 3.07
C LEU A 249 -12.46 -28.02 4.03
N ASN A 250 -11.62 -28.97 4.42
CA ASN A 250 -11.98 -30.04 5.36
C ASN A 250 -12.43 -29.46 6.72
N LEU A 251 -11.72 -28.44 7.23
CA LEU A 251 -12.06 -27.77 8.49
C LEU A 251 -13.38 -26.99 8.38
N VAL A 252 -13.63 -26.30 7.27
CA VAL A 252 -14.91 -25.62 7.01
C VAL A 252 -16.06 -26.61 6.93
N LEU A 253 -15.87 -27.74 6.25
CA LEU A 253 -16.87 -28.81 6.17
C LEU A 253 -17.14 -29.46 7.53
N ALA A 254 -16.08 -29.76 8.30
CA ALA A 254 -16.20 -30.32 9.64
C ALA A 254 -16.96 -29.38 10.57
N ARG A 255 -16.63 -28.08 10.57
CA ARG A 255 -17.39 -27.06 11.33
C ARG A 255 -18.84 -26.96 10.88
N GLY A 256 -19.11 -26.98 9.57
CA GLY A 256 -20.46 -26.97 9.03
C GLY A 256 -21.28 -28.18 9.45
N TYR A 257 -20.66 -29.36 9.48
CA TYR A 257 -21.28 -30.58 9.99
C TYR A 257 -21.57 -30.49 11.48
N LEU A 258 -20.60 -30.04 12.30
CA LEU A 258 -20.78 -29.85 13.74
C LEU A 258 -21.88 -28.84 14.05
N THR A 259 -22.01 -27.78 13.24
CA THR A 259 -23.11 -26.80 13.39
C THR A 259 -24.46 -27.50 13.20
N LYS A 260 -24.65 -28.24 12.10
CA LYS A 260 -25.89 -28.99 11.87
C LYS A 260 -26.15 -30.07 12.93
N LEU A 261 -25.09 -30.68 13.44
CA LEU A 261 -25.17 -31.70 14.48
C LEU A 261 -25.66 -31.09 15.81
N LEU A 262 -25.15 -29.91 16.15
CA LEU A 262 -25.57 -29.16 17.35
C LEU A 262 -26.90 -28.43 17.17
N ASP A 263 -27.39 -28.18 15.96
CA ASP A 263 -28.76 -27.68 15.76
C ASP A 263 -29.84 -28.74 16.07
N ASN A 264 -29.46 -30.01 16.23
CA ASN A 264 -30.38 -31.10 16.56
C ASN A 264 -30.52 -31.28 18.08
N GLU A 265 -31.68 -30.92 18.62
CA GLU A 265 -31.98 -31.00 20.06
C GLU A 265 -31.81 -32.41 20.66
N ALA A 266 -32.10 -33.47 19.89
CA ALA A 266 -31.93 -34.84 20.37
C ALA A 266 -30.44 -35.19 20.54
N VAL A 267 -29.59 -34.68 19.65
CA VAL A 267 -28.14 -34.89 19.70
C VAL A 267 -27.52 -34.09 20.84
N ILE A 268 -27.92 -32.82 21.02
CA ILE A 268 -27.49 -32.04 22.19
C ILE A 268 -27.85 -32.79 23.47
N ARG A 269 -29.10 -33.22 23.62
CA ARG A 269 -29.57 -33.90 24.83
C ARG A 269 -28.76 -35.17 25.12
N PHE A 270 -28.47 -35.96 24.09
CA PHE A 270 -27.64 -37.15 24.21
C PHE A 270 -26.19 -36.82 24.63
N LEU A 271 -25.57 -35.81 24.00
CA LEU A 271 -24.21 -35.39 24.32
C LEU A 271 -24.12 -34.77 25.71
N SER A 272 -25.09 -33.98 26.14
CA SER A 272 -25.14 -33.40 27.48
C SER A 272 -25.23 -34.47 28.58
N GLN A 273 -25.93 -35.56 28.33
CA GLN A 273 -26.12 -36.64 29.31
C GLN A 273 -24.93 -37.60 29.37
N ASN A 274 -24.30 -37.91 28.23
CA ASN A 274 -23.29 -38.97 28.15
C ASN A 274 -21.86 -38.46 27.98
N ASN A 275 -21.64 -37.33 27.32
CA ASN A 275 -20.30 -36.81 26.96
C ASN A 275 -20.25 -35.26 26.98
N PRO A 276 -20.39 -34.63 28.15
CA PRO A 276 -20.47 -33.17 28.26
C PRO A 276 -19.18 -32.46 27.82
N ASP A 277 -18.02 -33.10 27.97
CA ASP A 277 -16.74 -32.55 27.53
C ASP A 277 -16.68 -32.41 26.00
N ILE A 278 -17.16 -33.41 25.26
CA ILE A 278 -17.21 -33.39 23.80
C ILE A 278 -18.15 -32.28 23.30
N LEU A 279 -19.29 -32.11 23.96
CA LEU A 279 -20.24 -31.03 23.66
C LEU A 279 -19.60 -29.65 23.82
N ARG A 280 -18.77 -29.45 24.85
CA ARG A 280 -18.04 -28.21 25.09
C ARG A 280 -17.06 -27.91 23.96
N GLU A 281 -16.26 -28.91 23.56
CA GLU A 281 -15.29 -28.74 22.47
C GLU A 281 -15.97 -28.51 21.11
N PHE A 282 -17.05 -29.23 20.80
CA PHE A 282 -17.82 -29.01 19.57
C PHE A 282 -18.44 -27.61 19.53
N SER A 283 -19.00 -27.16 20.65
CA SER A 283 -19.53 -25.80 20.77
C SER A 283 -18.44 -24.75 20.59
N GLY A 284 -17.24 -24.98 21.14
CA GLY A 284 -16.07 -24.14 20.95
C GLY A 284 -15.65 -24.03 19.48
N ILE A 285 -15.62 -25.15 18.76
CA ILE A 285 -15.28 -25.19 17.33
C ILE A 285 -16.32 -24.44 16.48
N VAL A 286 -17.61 -24.55 16.79
CA VAL A 286 -18.67 -23.83 16.07
C VAL A 286 -18.59 -22.31 16.32
N GLN A 287 -18.28 -21.90 17.54
CA GLN A 287 -18.13 -20.49 17.94
C GLN A 287 -16.84 -19.82 17.41
N ALA A 288 -15.82 -20.60 17.07
CA ALA A 288 -14.60 -20.08 16.44
C ALA A 288 -14.95 -19.41 15.10
N THR A 289 -14.81 -18.09 15.05
CA THR A 289 -15.28 -17.24 13.94
C THR A 289 -14.24 -17.02 12.84
N SER A 290 -13.00 -17.45 13.04
CA SER A 290 -11.93 -17.37 12.03
C SER A 290 -10.87 -18.44 12.25
N LEU A 291 -10.28 -18.92 11.15
CA LEU A 291 -9.07 -19.75 11.13
C LEU A 291 -7.77 -18.93 11.32
N ASP A 292 -7.87 -17.60 11.29
CA ASP A 292 -6.72 -16.67 11.30
C ASP A 292 -6.41 -16.09 12.70
N LYS A 293 -6.18 -16.94 13.70
CA LYS A 293 -5.56 -16.50 14.97
C LYS A 293 -4.16 -17.05 15.11
#